data_AF-A0A832FDU2-F1
#
_entry.id   AF-A0A832FDU2-F1
#
_cell.length_a   1.000
_cell.length_b   1.000
_cell.length_c   1.000
_cell.angle_alpha   90.00
_cell.angle_beta   90.00
_cell.angle_gamma   90.00
#
_symmetry.space_group_name_H-M   'P 1'
#
loop_
_entity.id
_entity.type
_entity.pdbx_description
1 polymer ?
#
loop_
_entity_poly.entity_id
_entity_poly.type
_entity_poly.pdbx_seq_one_letter_code
_entity_poly.pdbx_strand_id
1 'polypeptide(L)'
;MRYTCVILFLVLGLTTYAQSPGPSYSFIDYQKSFPRISEALNKKEDTLIKQFEEKKLPWPAKYIYLRSFKYDSQLEVWVKYDQKEKFRLFKTYKVCALSGSLGPKRMQGDYQVPEGFYYINEFNPKSVYHLSLGLNYPNASDKLLADSLQPGGDIYIHGSCVTTGCIPITNQQIEELYILATHAKNAGQDFIPVHIFPVQFKNTKSVDYLHKFLKDYPEYNSLTNEMKRAYFYFEKTKQIPVVMVNRKGGYVLEADLPAEPSKQAVAAKKREPRPQRNFSEDEIAKVVDKLPEFPGGNQQFQVFLDELSKEMTSYLGEEQPKTYVMVEFIIDKEGKPANAKVIKGGNEELNEKLEDKFEKMPAWTPAVRMEKNVAVRLKQSLYIEKVNP
;
A
#
# COMPACT_ATOMS: atom_id res chain seq x y z
N MET A 1 -34.30 -50.73 60.03
CA MET A 1 -33.56 -50.70 58.76
C MET A 1 -33.64 -49.29 58.17
N ARG A 2 -32.52 -48.57 58.11
CA ARG A 2 -32.37 -47.31 57.37
C ARG A 2 -31.07 -47.44 56.58
N TYR A 3 -31.15 -47.42 55.26
CA TYR A 3 -29.99 -47.41 54.37
C TYR A 3 -29.67 -45.96 54.02
N THR A 4 -28.45 -45.52 54.32
CA THR A 4 -27.92 -44.22 53.90
C THR A 4 -27.03 -44.47 52.69
N CYS A 5 -27.39 -43.89 51.55
CA CYS A 5 -26.64 -44.01 50.30
C CYS A 5 -25.55 -42.92 50.26
N VAL A 6 -24.28 -43.31 50.18
CA VAL A 6 -23.15 -42.40 50.02
C VAL A 6 -22.75 -42.41 48.54
N ILE A 7 -22.91 -41.27 47.85
CA ILE A 7 -22.48 -41.08 46.47
C ILE A 7 -21.08 -40.46 46.48
N LEU A 8 -20.11 -41.20 45.94
CA LEU A 8 -18.72 -40.79 45.78
C LEU A 8 -18.56 -40.07 44.43
N PHE A 9 -18.26 -38.78 44.44
CA PHE A 9 -17.94 -38.03 43.21
C PHE A 9 -16.47 -38.22 42.83
N LEU A 10 -16.25 -38.82 41.66
CA LEU A 10 -14.93 -39.06 41.08
C LEU A 10 -14.58 -37.87 40.15
N VAL A 11 -13.68 -36.99 40.60
CA VAL A 11 -13.23 -35.83 39.84
C VAL A 11 -12.09 -36.27 38.90
N LEU A 12 -12.39 -36.40 37.61
CA LEU A 12 -11.39 -36.55 36.56
C LEU A 12 -10.73 -35.19 36.28
N GLY A 13 -9.45 -35.06 36.66
CA GLY A 13 -8.62 -33.90 36.31
C GLY A 13 -8.22 -33.96 34.84
N LEU A 14 -8.82 -33.10 34.01
CA LEU A 14 -8.35 -32.83 32.65
C LEU A 14 -7.16 -31.87 32.73
N THR A 15 -5.94 -32.39 32.50
CA THR A 15 -4.76 -31.56 32.32
C THR A 15 -4.80 -30.94 30.92
N THR A 16 -5.18 -29.66 30.84
CA THR A 16 -5.07 -28.88 29.61
C THR A 16 -3.60 -28.51 29.38
N TYR A 17 -2.98 -29.09 28.35
CA TYR A 17 -1.70 -28.60 27.85
C TYR A 17 -1.93 -27.22 27.19
N ALA A 18 -1.48 -26.16 27.84
CA ALA A 18 -1.36 -24.86 27.21
C ALA A 18 -0.28 -24.98 26.12
N GLN A 19 -0.68 -24.92 24.85
CA GLN A 19 0.28 -24.76 23.76
C GLN A 19 0.85 -23.35 23.84
N SER A 20 2.15 -23.25 24.09
CA SER A 20 2.88 -21.99 23.99
C SER A 20 2.67 -21.42 22.57
N PRO A 21 2.28 -20.14 22.41
CA PRO A 21 2.25 -19.53 21.09
C PRO A 21 3.66 -19.62 20.49
N GLY A 22 3.76 -20.19 19.28
CA GLY A 22 5.04 -20.31 18.58
C GLY A 22 5.69 -18.93 18.36
N PRO A 23 7.01 -18.87 18.16
CA PRO A 23 7.71 -17.60 18.02
C PRO A 23 7.13 -16.77 16.85
N SER A 24 6.64 -15.56 17.16
CA SER A 24 6.21 -14.59 16.15
C SER A 24 7.46 -13.96 15.52
N TYR A 25 7.89 -14.47 14.37
CA TYR A 25 8.96 -13.87 13.57
C TYR A 25 8.53 -12.52 12.99
N SER A 26 9.41 -11.52 13.08
CA SER A 26 9.20 -10.19 12.49
C SER A 26 9.47 -10.20 10.96
N PHE A 27 9.06 -9.14 10.23
CA PHE A 27 9.32 -9.07 8.79
C PHE A 27 10.81 -9.13 8.48
N ILE A 28 11.59 -8.41 9.29
CA ILE A 28 13.03 -8.33 9.09
C ILE A 28 13.71 -9.67 9.39
N ASP A 29 13.22 -10.46 10.36
CA ASP A 29 13.75 -11.80 10.63
C ASP A 29 13.48 -12.75 9.46
N TYR A 30 12.29 -12.68 8.87
CA TYR A 30 11.98 -13.41 7.64
C TYR A 30 12.88 -12.97 6.48
N GLN A 31 13.07 -11.67 6.27
CA GLN A 31 13.97 -11.18 5.22
C GLN A 31 15.43 -11.62 5.46
N LYS A 32 15.89 -11.67 6.71
CA LYS A 32 17.23 -12.14 7.10
C LYS A 32 17.47 -13.63 6.78
N SER A 33 16.44 -14.45 6.61
CA SER A 33 16.64 -15.86 6.23
C SER A 33 17.15 -16.03 4.79
N PHE A 34 17.11 -14.98 3.96
CA PHE A 34 17.66 -15.00 2.62
C PHE A 34 19.13 -14.57 2.62
N PRO A 35 20.07 -15.39 2.10
CA PRO A 35 21.51 -15.10 2.19
C PRO A 35 21.92 -13.72 1.69
N ARG A 36 21.36 -13.26 0.56
CA ARG A 36 21.67 -11.94 -0.02
C ARG A 36 21.23 -10.79 0.88
N ILE A 37 20.10 -10.92 1.58
CA ILE A 37 19.63 -9.89 2.51
C ILE A 37 20.50 -9.89 3.76
N SER A 38 20.81 -11.07 4.31
CA SER A 38 21.70 -11.17 5.47
C SER A 38 23.07 -10.56 5.17
N GLU A 39 23.64 -10.83 3.99
CA GLU A 39 24.91 -10.24 3.56
C GLU A 39 24.80 -8.72 3.39
N ALA A 40 23.74 -8.23 2.74
CA ALA A 40 23.49 -6.81 2.57
C ALA A 40 23.38 -6.07 3.92
N LEU A 41 22.62 -6.62 4.88
CA LEU A 41 22.47 -6.07 6.22
C LEU A 41 23.82 -6.01 6.94
N ASN A 42 24.56 -7.11 6.98
CA ASN A 42 25.89 -7.16 7.62
C ASN A 42 26.87 -6.14 7.02
N LYS A 43 26.76 -5.88 5.72
CA LYS A 43 27.65 -4.95 5.00
C LYS A 43 27.23 -3.49 5.13
N LYS A 44 25.92 -3.20 5.25
CA LYS A 44 25.36 -1.86 5.04
C LYS A 44 24.74 -1.24 6.27
N GLU A 45 24.25 -2.02 7.23
CA GLU A 45 23.46 -1.51 8.35
C GLU A 45 24.23 -0.45 9.16
N ASP A 46 25.46 -0.73 9.56
CA ASP A 46 26.31 0.24 10.27
C ASP A 46 26.53 1.54 9.48
N THR A 47 26.68 1.43 8.16
CA THR A 47 26.87 2.61 7.29
C THR A 47 25.59 3.41 7.15
N LEU A 48 24.43 2.76 7.17
CA LEU A 48 23.13 3.42 7.12
C LEU A 48 22.83 4.09 8.46
N ILE A 49 23.12 3.44 9.59
CA ILE A 49 23.02 4.04 10.94
C ILE A 49 23.81 5.34 11.00
N LYS A 50 25.09 5.32 10.61
CA LYS A 50 25.95 6.52 10.58
C LYS A 50 25.39 7.62 9.67
N GLN A 51 24.91 7.27 8.47
CA GLN A 51 24.28 8.24 7.56
C GLN A 51 23.00 8.86 8.15
N PHE A 52 22.22 8.10 8.92
CA PHE A 52 21.05 8.60 9.63
C PHE A 52 21.45 9.55 10.77
N GLU A 53 22.44 9.16 11.57
CA GLU A 53 22.99 9.97 12.66
C GLU A 53 23.55 11.32 12.16
N GLU A 54 24.35 11.29 11.09
CA GLU A 54 24.89 12.49 10.42
C GLU A 54 23.79 13.46 9.97
N LYS A 55 22.64 12.90 9.54
CA LYS A 55 21.46 13.67 9.14
C LYS A 55 20.52 14.00 10.31
N LYS A 56 20.87 13.62 11.54
CA LYS A 56 20.03 13.76 12.73
C LYS A 56 18.64 13.14 12.51
N LEU A 57 18.61 11.94 11.92
CA LEU A 57 17.42 11.14 11.68
C LEU A 57 17.45 9.91 12.59
N PRO A 58 16.33 9.51 13.21
CA PRO A 58 16.28 8.30 14.02
C PRO A 58 16.39 7.05 13.14
N TRP A 59 17.17 6.08 13.58
CA TRP A 59 17.29 4.76 12.96
C TRP A 59 16.54 3.69 13.76
N PRO A 60 15.86 2.75 13.09
CA PRO A 60 15.49 2.80 11.67
C PRO A 60 14.33 3.78 11.44
N ALA A 61 14.17 4.26 10.20
CA ALA A 61 12.95 4.95 9.80
C ALA A 61 11.74 4.03 9.91
N LYS A 62 10.61 4.53 10.43
CA LYS A 62 9.33 3.77 10.44
C LYS A 62 8.52 3.99 9.17
N TYR A 63 8.69 5.14 8.52
CA TYR A 63 8.01 5.50 7.29
C TYR A 63 9.00 5.96 6.25
N ILE A 64 8.91 5.41 5.04
CA ILE A 64 9.64 5.86 3.87
C ILE A 64 8.68 6.22 2.73
N TYR A 65 9.14 7.10 1.85
CA TYR A 65 8.44 7.57 0.67
C TYR A 65 9.44 7.74 -0.46
N LEU A 66 9.15 7.14 -1.61
CA LEU A 66 10.03 7.16 -2.77
C LEU A 66 9.50 8.11 -3.84
N ARG A 67 10.38 8.96 -4.39
CA ARG A 67 10.08 9.78 -5.57
C ARG A 67 11.04 9.46 -6.68
N SER A 68 10.54 8.97 -7.80
CA SER A 68 11.34 8.81 -9.01
C SER A 68 11.06 9.95 -9.99
N PHE A 69 12.09 10.44 -10.65
CA PHE A 69 12.01 11.49 -11.67
C PHE A 69 12.61 10.95 -12.95
N LYS A 70 11.75 10.65 -13.93
CA LYS A 70 12.11 9.91 -15.14
C LYS A 70 13.17 10.65 -15.96
N TYR A 71 12.92 11.92 -16.29
CA TYR A 71 13.88 12.75 -17.02
C TYR A 71 15.17 13.00 -16.23
N ASP A 72 15.06 13.26 -14.93
CA ASP A 72 16.20 13.60 -14.09
C ASP A 72 17.05 12.38 -13.68
N SER A 73 16.60 11.15 -14.00
CA SER A 73 17.26 9.88 -13.63
C SER A 73 17.56 9.77 -12.13
N GLN A 74 16.61 10.20 -11.30
CA GLN A 74 16.79 10.27 -9.85
C GLN A 74 15.70 9.50 -9.12
N LEU A 75 16.08 8.86 -8.02
CA LEU A 75 15.19 8.23 -7.06
C LEU A 75 15.52 8.77 -5.66
N GLU A 76 14.64 9.59 -5.12
CA GLU A 76 14.75 10.13 -3.77
C GLU A 76 14.09 9.21 -2.76
N VAL A 77 14.74 9.06 -1.60
CA VAL A 77 14.24 8.37 -0.42
C VAL A 77 14.00 9.39 0.68
N TRP A 78 12.73 9.59 1.02
CA TRP A 78 12.28 10.45 2.11
C TRP A 78 11.87 9.59 3.29
N VAL A 79 12.20 10.02 4.50
CA VAL A 79 11.95 9.25 5.72
C VAL A 79 11.32 10.10 6.83
N LYS A 80 10.59 9.45 7.73
CA LYS A 80 10.17 9.99 9.03
C LYS A 80 9.96 8.85 10.04
N TYR A 81 9.90 9.19 11.33
CA TYR A 81 9.73 8.20 12.38
C TYR A 81 8.30 8.17 12.91
N ASP A 82 7.68 9.32 13.11
CA ASP A 82 6.29 9.42 13.53
C ASP A 82 5.36 9.80 12.36
N GLN A 83 4.09 9.38 12.41
CA GLN A 83 3.11 9.74 11.37
C GLN A 83 2.86 11.25 11.30
N LYS A 84 2.96 11.98 12.42
CA LYS A 84 2.72 13.43 12.47
C LYS A 84 3.93 14.25 12.03
N GLU A 85 5.12 13.64 11.98
CA GLU A 85 6.34 14.29 11.53
C GLU A 85 6.31 14.60 10.02
N LYS A 86 7.10 15.60 9.63
CA LYS A 86 7.37 15.92 8.23
C LYS A 86 8.41 14.97 7.68
N PHE A 87 8.22 14.53 6.44
CA PHE A 87 9.25 13.79 5.72
C PHE A 87 10.52 14.62 5.51
N ARG A 88 11.67 13.98 5.70
CA ARG A 88 13.00 14.57 5.46
C ARG A 88 13.73 13.74 4.41
N LEU A 89 14.44 14.40 3.49
CA LEU A 89 15.22 13.71 2.48
C LEU A 89 16.37 12.98 3.15
N PHE A 90 16.38 11.66 3.06
CA PHE A 90 17.51 10.85 3.50
C PHE A 90 18.58 10.84 2.41
N LYS A 91 18.24 10.33 1.22
CA LYS A 91 19.22 10.09 0.15
C LYS A 91 18.59 10.17 -1.23
N THR A 92 19.40 10.46 -2.24
CA THR A 92 19.02 10.40 -3.65
C THR A 92 19.93 9.41 -4.36
N TYR A 93 19.32 8.43 -5.04
CA TYR A 93 20.00 7.45 -5.87
C TYR A 93 19.88 7.84 -7.35
N LYS A 94 20.91 7.49 -8.12
CA LYS A 94 20.90 7.66 -9.58
C LYS A 94 20.25 6.43 -10.20
N VAL A 95 19.24 6.63 -11.04
CA VAL A 95 18.69 5.58 -11.92
C VAL A 95 19.72 5.33 -13.02
N CYS A 96 20.22 4.10 -13.15
CA CYS A 96 21.37 3.79 -14.00
C CYS A 96 21.06 3.88 -15.49
N ALA A 97 19.84 3.52 -15.87
CA ALA A 97 19.39 3.43 -17.25
C ALA A 97 17.93 3.86 -17.34
N LEU A 98 17.62 4.61 -18.39
CA LEU A 98 16.25 5.03 -18.70
C LEU A 98 15.67 4.09 -19.76
N SER A 99 14.40 3.73 -19.58
CA SER A 99 13.60 3.05 -20.59
C SER A 99 12.47 3.97 -21.05
N GLY A 100 12.24 4.00 -22.36
CA GLY A 100 11.19 4.81 -22.98
C GLY A 100 11.45 6.32 -22.96
N SER A 101 10.40 7.09 -23.23
CA SER A 101 10.36 8.56 -23.24
C SER A 101 9.46 9.07 -22.10
N LEU A 102 9.22 10.38 -21.97
CA LEU A 102 8.16 10.83 -21.06
C LEU A 102 6.81 10.25 -21.45
N GLY A 103 5.94 10.08 -20.47
CA GLY A 103 4.62 9.48 -20.63
C GLY A 103 4.49 8.17 -19.87
N PRO A 104 3.25 7.82 -19.49
CA PRO A 104 2.97 6.63 -18.70
C PRO A 104 3.10 5.36 -19.53
N LYS A 105 3.30 4.25 -18.82
CA LYS A 105 3.13 2.91 -19.39
C LYS A 105 1.64 2.63 -19.63
N ARG A 106 1.30 2.21 -20.85
CA ARG A 106 -0.08 1.94 -21.27
C ARG A 106 -0.26 0.59 -21.95
N MET A 107 0.81 -0.12 -22.29
CA MET A 107 0.70 -1.44 -22.93
C MET A 107 1.91 -2.31 -22.61
N GLN A 108 1.75 -3.63 -22.59
CA GLN A 108 2.89 -4.55 -22.56
C GLN A 108 3.81 -4.33 -23.77
N GLY A 109 5.12 -4.30 -23.53
CA GLY A 109 6.10 -4.10 -24.62
C GLY A 109 6.22 -2.67 -25.15
N ASP A 110 5.58 -1.67 -24.53
CA ASP A 110 5.80 -0.25 -24.86
C ASP A 110 7.14 0.32 -24.36
N TYR A 111 7.93 -0.50 -23.64
CA TYR A 111 9.21 -0.16 -23.03
C TYR A 111 9.17 1.09 -22.14
N GLN A 112 8.00 1.45 -21.60
CA GLN A 112 7.84 2.60 -20.72
C GLN A 112 7.97 2.22 -19.25
N VAL A 113 8.70 3.04 -18.50
CA VAL A 113 8.54 3.10 -17.04
C VAL A 113 7.22 3.84 -16.75
N PRO A 114 6.33 3.31 -15.89
CA PRO A 114 5.06 3.96 -15.59
C PRO A 114 5.26 5.29 -14.86
N GLU A 115 4.28 6.18 -15.00
CA GLU A 115 4.24 7.48 -14.33
C GLU A 115 2.93 7.58 -13.56
N GLY A 116 2.96 8.12 -12.34
CA GLY A 116 1.80 8.15 -11.45
C GLY A 116 2.14 7.76 -10.01
N PHE A 117 1.15 7.23 -9.30
CA PHE A 117 1.19 7.01 -7.85
C PHE A 117 1.05 5.53 -7.54
N TYR A 118 2.10 4.94 -6.98
CA TYR A 118 2.24 3.50 -6.75
C TYR A 118 2.61 3.25 -5.28
N TYR A 119 2.69 1.98 -4.93
CA TYR A 119 3.32 1.51 -3.71
C TYR A 119 4.09 0.21 -3.93
N ILE A 120 5.02 -0.08 -3.02
CA ILE A 120 5.73 -1.34 -2.98
C ILE A 120 4.77 -2.44 -2.52
N ASN A 121 4.51 -3.44 -3.37
CA ASN A 121 3.66 -4.59 -3.07
C ASN A 121 4.45 -5.90 -2.94
N GLU A 122 5.73 -5.91 -3.33
CA GLU A 122 6.56 -7.11 -3.32
C GLU A 122 8.00 -6.81 -2.87
N PHE A 123 8.55 -7.69 -2.05
CA PHE A 123 9.95 -7.74 -1.67
C PHE A 123 10.56 -9.02 -2.23
N ASN A 124 11.44 -8.89 -3.23
CA ASN A 124 12.01 -10.04 -3.93
C ASN A 124 13.53 -10.17 -3.64
N PRO A 125 13.90 -11.00 -2.64
CA PRO A 125 15.30 -11.24 -2.27
C PRO A 125 16.02 -12.20 -3.23
N LYS A 126 15.28 -12.86 -4.14
CA LYS A 126 15.78 -13.86 -5.10
C LYS A 126 15.85 -13.32 -6.54
N SER A 127 15.70 -12.01 -6.71
CA SER A 127 15.70 -11.36 -8.02
C SER A 127 16.90 -11.78 -8.87
N VAL A 128 16.68 -11.97 -10.17
CA VAL A 128 17.78 -12.17 -11.14
C VAL A 128 18.61 -10.89 -11.33
N TYR A 129 18.09 -9.74 -10.89
CA TYR A 129 18.76 -8.44 -10.90
C TYR A 129 19.31 -8.04 -9.52
N HIS A 130 19.92 -8.98 -8.81
CA HIS A 130 20.43 -8.87 -7.43
C HIS A 130 19.36 -8.86 -6.34
N LEU A 131 18.60 -7.76 -6.24
CA LEU A 131 17.45 -7.54 -5.35
C LEU A 131 16.41 -6.71 -6.09
N SER A 132 15.14 -6.87 -5.75
CA SER A 132 14.09 -6.01 -6.32
C SER A 132 12.91 -5.75 -5.38
N LEU A 133 12.28 -4.60 -5.57
CA LEU A 133 11.03 -4.21 -4.93
C LEU A 133 9.97 -3.99 -6.01
N GLY A 134 8.86 -4.73 -5.95
CA GLY A 134 7.79 -4.65 -6.94
C GLY A 134 6.85 -3.49 -6.68
N LEU A 135 6.35 -2.89 -7.75
CA LEU A 135 5.29 -1.88 -7.72
C LEU A 135 3.94 -2.51 -8.04
N ASN A 136 2.88 -1.92 -7.48
CA ASN A 136 1.50 -2.32 -7.77
C ASN A 136 1.00 -1.89 -9.18
N TYR A 137 1.88 -1.78 -10.17
CA TYR A 137 1.49 -1.53 -11.56
C TYR A 137 0.92 -2.81 -12.20
N PRO A 138 -0.21 -2.74 -12.93
CA PRO A 138 -1.05 -1.57 -13.16
C PRO A 138 -1.89 -1.20 -11.92
N ASN A 139 -1.86 0.09 -11.54
CA ASN A 139 -2.69 0.59 -10.43
C ASN A 139 -4.14 0.86 -10.89
N ALA A 140 -4.99 1.41 -10.01
CA ALA A 140 -6.38 1.71 -10.35
C ALA A 140 -6.55 2.67 -11.54
N SER A 141 -5.67 3.66 -11.71
CA SER A 141 -5.65 4.57 -12.86
C SER A 141 -5.21 3.85 -14.12
N ASP A 142 -4.14 3.07 -14.04
CA ASP A 142 -3.62 2.34 -15.20
C ASP A 142 -4.61 1.30 -15.71
N LYS A 143 -5.32 0.59 -14.84
CA LYS A 143 -6.35 -0.37 -15.25
C LYS A 143 -7.48 0.26 -16.09
N LEU A 144 -7.75 1.56 -15.91
CA LEU A 144 -8.76 2.29 -16.67
C LEU A 144 -8.22 2.90 -17.97
N LEU A 145 -6.91 3.16 -18.04
CA LEU A 145 -6.29 3.94 -19.11
C LEU A 145 -5.35 3.14 -20.02
N ALA A 146 -4.80 2.03 -19.53
CA ALA A 146 -3.95 1.13 -20.29
C ALA A 146 -4.77 0.24 -21.22
N ASP A 147 -4.08 -0.47 -22.10
CA ASP A 147 -4.67 -1.51 -22.93
C ASP A 147 -5.44 -2.50 -22.06
N SER A 148 -6.73 -2.71 -22.40
CA SER A 148 -7.65 -3.50 -21.59
C SER A 148 -7.29 -5.00 -21.53
N LEU A 149 -6.53 -5.51 -22.50
CA LEU A 149 -6.16 -6.91 -22.60
C LEU A 149 -4.73 -7.17 -22.10
N GLN A 150 -3.81 -6.28 -22.44
CA GLN A 150 -2.37 -6.41 -22.16
C GLN A 150 -1.79 -5.09 -21.63
N PRO A 151 -2.18 -4.66 -20.42
CA PRO A 151 -1.60 -3.46 -19.79
C PRO A 151 -0.11 -3.64 -19.45
N GLY A 152 0.36 -4.89 -19.38
CA GLY A 152 1.66 -5.27 -18.86
C GLY A 152 1.65 -5.42 -17.33
N GLY A 153 2.84 -5.51 -16.74
CA GLY A 153 3.04 -5.76 -15.32
C GLY A 153 4.52 -5.72 -14.98
N ASP A 154 4.90 -6.36 -13.87
CA ASP A 154 6.29 -6.64 -13.53
C ASP A 154 7.20 -5.40 -13.52
N ILE A 155 6.72 -4.33 -12.89
CA ILE A 155 7.50 -3.10 -12.71
C ILE A 155 8.19 -3.14 -11.36
N TYR A 156 9.52 -3.14 -11.38
CA TYR A 156 10.34 -3.23 -10.17
C TYR A 156 11.34 -2.07 -10.08
N ILE A 157 11.71 -1.72 -8.84
CA ILE A 157 12.97 -1.04 -8.54
C ILE A 157 13.99 -2.12 -8.23
N HIS A 158 15.10 -2.20 -8.98
CA HIS A 158 16.01 -3.33 -8.87
C HIS A 158 17.48 -2.97 -9.12
N GLY A 159 18.38 -3.93 -8.88
CA GLY A 159 19.82 -3.80 -9.11
C GLY A 159 20.26 -4.00 -10.56
N SER A 160 21.53 -4.34 -10.77
CA SER A 160 22.15 -4.73 -12.04
C SER A 160 22.11 -3.70 -13.19
N CYS A 161 21.59 -2.48 -12.99
CA CYS A 161 21.62 -1.37 -13.97
C CYS A 161 21.14 -1.72 -15.41
N VAL A 162 20.25 -2.69 -15.59
CA VAL A 162 19.68 -3.11 -16.91
C VAL A 162 18.16 -2.89 -16.87
N THR A 163 17.50 -2.50 -17.96
CA THR A 163 16.03 -2.36 -17.95
C THR A 163 15.40 -2.42 -19.34
N THR A 164 14.16 -2.93 -19.39
CA THR A 164 13.22 -2.84 -20.52
C THR A 164 11.88 -2.20 -20.11
N GLY A 165 11.83 -1.53 -18.94
CA GLY A 165 10.60 -0.92 -18.39
C GLY A 165 10.55 -0.77 -16.86
N CYS A 166 11.59 -1.21 -16.14
CA CYS A 166 11.76 -1.06 -14.69
C CYS A 166 12.57 0.20 -14.31
N ILE A 167 12.75 0.44 -13.00
CA ILE A 167 13.61 1.49 -12.44
C ILE A 167 14.93 0.86 -11.93
N PRO A 168 15.98 0.76 -12.76
CA PRO A 168 17.22 0.14 -12.33
C PRO A 168 18.11 1.13 -11.57
N ILE A 169 18.59 0.69 -10.42
CA ILE A 169 19.63 1.35 -9.62
C ILE A 169 20.82 0.39 -9.46
N THR A 170 21.92 0.83 -8.86
CA THR A 170 23.09 -0.06 -8.70
C THR A 170 22.84 -1.11 -7.62
N ASN A 171 23.58 -2.23 -7.63
CA ASN A 171 23.50 -3.26 -6.59
C ASN A 171 23.67 -2.68 -5.18
N GLN A 172 24.62 -1.76 -5.02
CA GLN A 172 24.87 -1.10 -3.74
C GLN A 172 23.69 -0.21 -3.31
N GLN A 173 23.02 0.45 -4.25
CA GLN A 173 21.88 1.32 -3.96
C GLN A 173 20.63 0.51 -3.65
N ILE A 174 20.37 -0.59 -4.37
CA ILE A 174 19.22 -1.45 -4.07
C ILE A 174 19.39 -2.20 -2.76
N GLU A 175 20.61 -2.61 -2.37
CA GLU A 175 20.89 -3.15 -1.03
C GLU A 175 20.43 -2.19 0.06
N GLU A 176 20.84 -0.92 -0.02
CA GLU A 176 20.44 0.10 0.95
C GLU A 176 18.93 0.35 0.93
N LEU A 177 18.35 0.55 -0.26
CA LEU A 177 16.91 0.82 -0.39
C LEU A 177 16.06 -0.35 0.13
N TYR A 178 16.46 -1.59 -0.15
CA TYR A 178 15.77 -2.79 0.31
C TYR A 178 15.80 -2.90 1.83
N ILE A 179 16.94 -2.60 2.47
CA ILE A 179 17.06 -2.57 3.94
C ILE A 179 16.12 -1.52 4.53
N LEU A 180 16.12 -0.29 3.99
CA LEU A 180 15.23 0.79 4.45
C LEU A 180 13.75 0.40 4.33
N ALA A 181 13.37 -0.15 3.17
CA ALA A 181 12.02 -0.63 2.93
C ALA A 181 11.65 -1.79 3.87
N THR A 182 12.61 -2.67 4.16
CA THR A 182 12.42 -3.78 5.10
C THR A 182 12.12 -3.28 6.51
N HIS A 183 12.88 -2.30 7.01
CA HIS A 183 12.59 -1.72 8.33
C HIS A 183 11.24 -1.01 8.38
N ALA A 184 10.89 -0.26 7.34
CA ALA A 184 9.61 0.46 7.27
C ALA A 184 8.41 -0.51 7.25
N LYS A 185 8.49 -1.56 6.43
CA LYS A 185 7.50 -2.64 6.39
C LYS A 185 7.42 -3.37 7.73
N ASN A 186 8.56 -3.65 8.36
CA ASN A 186 8.63 -4.25 9.70
C ASN A 186 7.97 -3.37 10.78
N ALA A 187 8.04 -2.04 10.61
CA ALA A 187 7.39 -1.06 11.49
C ALA A 187 5.89 -0.87 11.19
N GLY A 188 5.31 -1.63 10.25
CA GLY A 188 3.89 -1.60 9.90
C GLY A 188 3.54 -0.68 8.73
N GLN A 189 4.52 -0.18 7.96
CA GLN A 189 4.23 0.52 6.72
C GLN A 189 3.99 -0.49 5.59
N ASP A 190 2.76 -1.02 5.54
CA ASP A 190 2.43 -2.08 4.59
C ASP A 190 2.48 -1.67 3.12
N PHE A 191 2.13 -0.41 2.86
CA PHE A 191 2.10 0.22 1.54
C PHE A 191 3.12 1.36 1.53
N ILE A 192 4.33 1.06 1.06
CA ILE A 192 5.40 2.06 0.95
C ILE A 192 5.16 2.88 -0.32
N PRO A 193 4.83 4.18 -0.24
CA PRO A 193 4.43 4.93 -1.42
C PRO A 193 5.61 5.22 -2.35
N VAL A 194 5.36 5.11 -3.65
CA VAL A 194 6.30 5.37 -4.74
C VAL A 194 5.62 6.28 -5.76
N HIS A 195 6.06 7.52 -5.87
CA HIS A 195 5.54 8.43 -6.88
C HIS A 195 6.55 8.54 -8.01
N ILE A 196 6.13 8.29 -9.24
CA ILE A 196 6.99 8.37 -10.42
C ILE A 196 6.52 9.56 -11.26
N PHE A 197 7.34 10.60 -11.27
CA PHE A 197 7.09 11.85 -11.96
C PHE A 197 7.86 11.89 -13.29
N PRO A 198 7.34 12.59 -14.32
CA PRO A 198 8.09 12.80 -15.56
C PRO A 198 9.37 13.59 -15.30
N VAL A 199 9.28 14.62 -14.47
CA VAL A 199 10.36 15.57 -14.20
C VAL A 199 10.34 16.03 -12.74
N GLN A 200 11.47 16.51 -12.25
CA GLN A 200 11.54 17.28 -11.02
C GLN A 200 11.01 18.70 -11.28
N PHE A 201 9.78 18.99 -10.86
CA PHE A 201 9.10 20.27 -11.18
C PHE A 201 9.76 21.54 -10.59
N LYS A 202 10.77 21.42 -9.72
CA LYS A 202 11.59 22.56 -9.26
C LYS A 202 12.85 22.80 -10.12
N ASN A 203 13.19 21.87 -11.00
CA ASN A 203 14.30 21.98 -11.92
C ASN A 203 13.82 22.64 -13.22
N THR A 204 14.27 23.88 -13.47
CA THR A 204 13.85 24.66 -14.63
C THR A 204 14.17 23.96 -15.95
N LYS A 205 15.34 23.33 -16.08
CA LYS A 205 15.73 22.60 -17.30
C LYS A 205 14.80 21.43 -17.60
N SER A 206 14.39 20.70 -16.57
CA SER A 206 13.49 19.55 -16.71
C SER A 206 12.07 20.02 -17.05
N VAL A 207 11.61 21.11 -16.44
CA VAL A 207 10.33 21.75 -16.78
C VAL A 207 10.32 22.27 -18.22
N ASP A 208 11.42 22.88 -18.69
CA ASP A 208 11.53 23.36 -20.08
C ASP A 208 11.45 22.21 -21.09
N TYR A 209 12.09 21.07 -20.78
CA TYR A 209 11.97 19.86 -21.61
C TYR A 209 10.53 19.35 -21.64
N LEU A 210 9.88 19.24 -20.47
CA LEU A 210 8.48 18.84 -20.36
C LEU A 210 7.55 19.78 -21.15
N HIS A 211 7.75 21.10 -21.08
CA HIS A 211 6.94 22.05 -21.85
C HIS A 211 7.09 21.87 -23.37
N LYS A 212 8.28 21.50 -23.86
CA LYS A 212 8.46 21.17 -25.28
C LYS A 212 7.72 19.88 -25.61
N PHE A 213 7.89 18.83 -24.80
CA PHE A 213 7.21 17.55 -24.98
C PHE A 213 5.67 17.71 -25.02
N LEU A 214 5.09 18.51 -24.12
CA LEU A 214 3.64 18.74 -24.06
C LEU A 214 3.06 19.50 -25.25
N LYS A 215 3.88 20.15 -26.08
CA LYS A 215 3.41 20.73 -27.35
C LYS A 215 3.15 19.65 -28.38
N ASP A 216 3.97 18.62 -28.39
CA ASP A 216 3.86 17.50 -29.32
C ASP A 216 2.83 16.46 -28.84
N TYR A 217 2.65 16.33 -27.51
CA TYR A 217 1.74 15.37 -26.86
C TYR A 217 0.76 16.05 -25.89
N PRO A 218 -0.21 16.84 -26.40
CA PRO A 218 -1.12 17.62 -25.57
C PRO A 218 -2.03 16.77 -24.66
N GLU A 219 -2.32 15.52 -25.01
CA GLU A 219 -3.07 14.56 -24.21
C GLU A 219 -2.42 14.26 -22.85
N TYR A 220 -1.10 14.45 -22.75
CA TYR A 220 -0.32 14.21 -21.54
C TYR A 220 -0.42 15.36 -20.52
N ASN A 221 -1.05 16.49 -20.89
CA ASN A 221 -1.21 17.65 -20.01
C ASN A 221 -2.02 17.32 -18.74
N SER A 222 -3.10 16.53 -18.87
CA SER A 222 -3.97 16.22 -17.71
C SER A 222 -3.17 15.51 -16.61
N LEU A 223 -2.54 14.40 -16.97
CA LEU A 223 -1.72 13.59 -16.06
C LEU A 223 -0.57 14.41 -15.48
N THR A 224 0.12 15.20 -16.30
CA THR A 224 1.21 16.07 -15.85
C THR A 224 0.74 17.10 -14.81
N ASN A 225 -0.40 17.74 -15.03
CA ASN A 225 -0.95 18.73 -14.09
C ASN A 225 -1.37 18.09 -12.77
N GLU A 226 -1.98 16.91 -12.81
CA GLU A 226 -2.33 16.12 -11.62
C GLU A 226 -1.09 15.76 -10.79
N MET A 227 -0.05 15.25 -11.45
CA MET A 227 1.23 14.94 -10.83
C MET A 227 1.93 16.19 -10.27
N LYS A 228 1.88 17.30 -10.99
CA LYS A 228 2.44 18.59 -10.55
C LYS A 228 1.79 19.07 -9.26
N ARG A 229 0.46 18.94 -9.12
CA ARG A 229 -0.26 19.27 -7.87
C ARG A 229 0.24 18.42 -6.70
N ALA A 230 0.34 17.11 -6.87
CA ALA A 230 0.81 16.21 -5.81
C ALA A 230 2.26 16.48 -5.42
N TYR A 231 3.11 16.77 -6.42
CA TYR A 231 4.49 17.17 -6.19
C TYR A 231 4.57 18.43 -5.31
N PHE A 232 3.86 19.51 -5.67
CA PHE A 232 3.92 20.76 -4.91
C PHE A 232 3.22 20.68 -3.57
N TYR A 233 2.17 19.86 -3.44
CA TYR A 233 1.57 19.55 -2.13
C TYR A 233 2.63 18.97 -1.19
N PHE A 234 3.38 17.96 -1.64
CA PHE A 234 4.45 17.37 -0.84
C PHE A 234 5.57 18.38 -0.58
N GLU A 235 5.97 19.19 -1.56
CA GLU A 235 7.00 20.22 -1.34
C GLU A 235 6.61 21.23 -0.25
N LYS A 236 5.34 21.64 -0.20
CA LYS A 236 4.82 22.60 0.78
C LYS A 236 4.65 21.98 2.17
N THR A 237 4.04 20.79 2.24
CA THR A 237 3.59 20.19 3.51
C THR A 237 4.59 19.21 4.10
N LYS A 238 5.43 18.61 3.24
CA LYS A 238 6.24 17.41 3.53
C LYS A 238 5.39 16.25 4.07
N GLN A 239 4.15 16.18 3.60
CA GLN A 239 3.22 15.06 3.75
C GLN A 239 2.81 14.55 2.37
N ILE A 240 2.57 13.26 2.27
CA ILE A 240 2.11 12.63 1.02
C ILE A 240 0.62 12.97 0.88
N PRO A 241 0.18 13.52 -0.26
CA PRO A 241 -1.24 13.75 -0.48
C PRO A 241 -1.97 12.41 -0.57
N VAL A 242 -3.20 12.36 -0.07
CA VAL A 242 -4.10 11.26 -0.43
C VAL A 242 -4.49 11.45 -1.89
N VAL A 243 -4.12 10.48 -2.72
CA VAL A 243 -4.41 10.46 -4.15
C VAL A 243 -5.49 9.42 -4.41
N MET A 244 -6.50 9.83 -5.17
CA MET A 244 -7.65 9.01 -5.53
C MET A 244 -7.76 8.96 -7.05
N VAL A 245 -8.47 7.96 -7.58
CA VAL A 245 -8.68 7.78 -9.02
C VAL A 245 -10.16 7.97 -9.33
N ASN A 246 -10.47 8.84 -10.28
CA ASN A 246 -11.85 9.06 -10.74
C ASN A 246 -12.26 7.99 -11.78
N ARG A 247 -13.53 8.00 -12.18
CA ARG A 247 -14.09 7.03 -13.15
C ARG A 247 -13.45 7.04 -14.53
N LYS A 248 -12.72 8.11 -14.88
CA LYS A 248 -11.98 8.25 -16.14
C LYS A 248 -10.50 7.90 -15.98
N GLY A 249 -10.08 7.41 -14.82
CA GLY A 249 -8.67 7.08 -14.53
C GLY A 249 -7.80 8.28 -14.15
N GLY A 250 -8.34 9.50 -14.06
CA GLY A 250 -7.59 10.69 -13.66
C GLY A 250 -7.36 10.75 -12.14
N TYR A 251 -6.26 11.34 -11.70
CA TYR A 251 -5.91 11.48 -10.30
C TYR A 251 -6.55 12.73 -9.66
N VAL A 252 -7.13 12.55 -8.48
CA VAL A 252 -7.75 13.60 -7.66
C VAL A 252 -7.07 13.62 -6.29
N LEU A 253 -6.65 14.79 -5.82
CA LEU A 253 -6.04 14.94 -4.49
C LEU A 253 -7.11 15.32 -3.47
N GLU A 254 -7.03 14.78 -2.26
CA GLU A 254 -7.95 15.14 -1.16
C GLU A 254 -7.94 16.65 -0.87
N ALA A 255 -6.77 17.29 -0.96
CA ALA A 255 -6.62 18.72 -0.72
C ALA A 255 -7.26 19.64 -1.78
N ASP A 256 -7.59 19.09 -2.95
CA ASP A 256 -8.25 19.83 -4.04
C ASP A 256 -9.78 19.68 -3.97
N LEU A 257 -10.28 18.83 -3.09
CA LEU A 257 -11.71 18.68 -2.87
C LEU A 257 -12.23 19.82 -1.99
N PRO A 258 -13.47 20.29 -2.21
CA PRO A 258 -14.13 21.16 -1.24
C PRO A 258 -14.08 20.47 0.11
N ALA A 259 -13.67 21.20 1.15
CA ALA A 259 -13.76 20.69 2.51
C ALA A 259 -15.22 20.30 2.75
N GLU A 260 -15.50 19.00 2.97
CA GLU A 260 -16.81 18.64 3.46
C GLU A 260 -17.04 19.39 4.78
N PRO A 261 -18.23 19.99 5.01
CA PRO A 261 -18.55 20.53 6.31
C PRO A 261 -18.32 19.43 7.33
N SER A 262 -17.39 19.61 8.27
CA SER A 262 -17.17 18.63 9.32
C SER A 262 -18.45 18.59 10.16
N LYS A 263 -19.33 17.63 9.89
CA LYS A 263 -20.44 17.36 10.79
C LYS A 263 -19.80 16.91 12.09
N GLN A 264 -20.04 17.70 13.14
CA GLN A 264 -19.69 17.36 14.51
C GLN A 264 -20.08 15.91 14.76
N ALA A 265 -19.19 15.16 15.43
CA ALA A 265 -19.47 13.80 15.86
C ALA A 265 -20.76 13.81 16.69
N VAL A 266 -21.88 13.46 16.05
CA VAL A 266 -23.16 13.26 16.72
C VAL A 266 -22.98 12.01 17.56
N ALA A 267 -23.33 12.11 18.85
CA ALA A 267 -23.22 11.03 19.81
C ALA A 267 -23.75 9.72 19.21
N ALA A 268 -22.87 8.71 19.14
CA ALA A 268 -23.16 7.42 18.54
C ALA A 268 -24.46 6.85 19.14
N LYS A 269 -25.45 6.58 18.27
CA LYS A 269 -26.58 5.72 18.66
C LYS A 269 -26.00 4.38 19.12
N LYS A 270 -26.53 3.85 20.22
CA LYS A 270 -26.09 2.59 20.83
C LYS A 270 -26.33 1.46 19.83
N ARG A 271 -25.26 1.02 19.18
CA ARG A 271 -25.24 0.00 18.13
C ARG A 271 -25.58 -1.36 18.72
N GLU A 272 -26.27 -2.21 17.96
CA GLU A 272 -26.24 -3.64 18.25
C GLU A 272 -24.81 -4.16 18.00
N PRO A 273 -24.20 -4.87 18.95
CA PRO A 273 -22.85 -5.39 18.75
C PRO A 273 -22.87 -6.44 17.63
N ARG A 274 -22.25 -6.13 16.48
CA ARG A 274 -21.94 -7.16 15.48
C ARG A 274 -21.04 -8.23 16.12
N PRO A 275 -21.25 -9.53 15.83
CA PRO A 275 -20.39 -10.58 16.34
C PRO A 275 -18.96 -10.37 15.85
N GLN A 276 -18.09 -9.86 16.72
CA GLN A 276 -16.66 -9.78 16.42
C GLN A 276 -16.06 -11.15 16.62
N ARG A 277 -15.36 -11.66 15.59
CA ARG A 277 -14.52 -12.84 15.80
C ARG A 277 -13.33 -12.41 16.64
N ASN A 278 -13.11 -13.12 17.74
CA ASN A 278 -11.94 -12.91 18.58
C ASN A 278 -10.71 -13.42 17.83
N PHE A 279 -9.87 -12.50 17.38
CA PHE A 279 -8.52 -12.80 16.92
C PHE A 279 -7.57 -12.33 18.01
N SER A 280 -6.65 -13.19 18.45
CA SER A 280 -5.49 -12.69 19.19
C SER A 280 -4.64 -11.85 18.23
N GLU A 281 -4.12 -10.69 18.67
CA GLU A 281 -3.19 -9.90 17.84
C GLU A 281 -1.96 -10.71 17.42
N ASP A 282 -1.60 -11.77 18.16
CA ASP A 282 -0.50 -12.68 17.82
C ASP A 282 -0.87 -13.68 16.69
N GLU A 283 -2.16 -13.92 16.46
CA GLU A 283 -2.66 -14.81 15.40
C GLU A 283 -2.78 -14.09 14.04
N ILE A 284 -2.87 -12.76 14.07
CA ILE A 284 -2.89 -11.93 12.87
C ILE A 284 -1.44 -11.73 12.42
N ALA A 285 -1.07 -12.40 11.34
CA ALA A 285 0.21 -12.21 10.72
C ALA A 285 0.33 -10.76 10.24
N LYS A 286 1.35 -10.07 10.76
CA LYS A 286 1.75 -8.73 10.31
C LYS A 286 2.50 -8.78 8.97
N VAL A 287 2.88 -9.98 8.55
CA VAL A 287 3.81 -10.27 7.45
C VAL A 287 3.41 -11.60 6.83
N VAL A 288 3.43 -11.68 5.50
CA VAL A 288 3.10 -12.88 4.74
C VAL A 288 4.00 -12.99 3.51
N ASP A 289 4.25 -14.22 3.04
CA ASP A 289 5.00 -14.53 1.81
C ASP A 289 4.14 -14.25 0.58
N LYS A 290 2.83 -14.54 0.69
CA LYS A 290 1.81 -14.22 -0.31
C LYS A 290 0.65 -13.52 0.38
N LEU A 291 0.27 -12.37 -0.17
CA LEU A 291 -0.94 -11.67 0.23
C LEU A 291 -2.18 -12.53 -0.08
N PRO A 292 -3.27 -12.35 0.68
CA PRO A 292 -4.52 -13.03 0.38
C PRO A 292 -5.05 -12.53 -0.95
N GLU A 293 -5.72 -13.40 -1.69
CA GLU A 293 -6.21 -13.10 -3.04
C GLU A 293 -7.72 -13.27 -3.11
N PHE A 294 -8.44 -12.24 -3.59
CA PHE A 294 -9.88 -12.31 -3.78
C PHE A 294 -10.23 -13.38 -4.84
N PRO A 295 -11.39 -14.05 -4.77
CA PRO A 295 -11.80 -15.02 -5.81
C PRO A 295 -11.85 -14.39 -7.19
N GLY A 296 -11.09 -14.93 -8.14
CA GLY A 296 -10.92 -14.32 -9.48
C GLY A 296 -9.88 -13.21 -9.53
N GLY A 297 -9.08 -13.06 -8.47
CA GLY A 297 -7.97 -12.13 -8.37
C GLY A 297 -8.39 -10.67 -8.21
N ASN A 298 -7.42 -9.79 -8.36
CA ASN A 298 -7.58 -8.36 -8.14
C ASN A 298 -8.55 -7.67 -9.14
N GLN A 299 -8.80 -8.28 -10.31
CA GLN A 299 -9.77 -7.76 -11.27
C GLN A 299 -11.20 -7.91 -10.75
N GLN A 300 -11.55 -9.10 -10.28
CA GLN A 300 -12.88 -9.36 -9.73
C GLN A 300 -13.10 -8.59 -8.42
N PHE A 301 -12.05 -8.39 -7.62
CA PHE A 301 -12.13 -7.53 -6.45
C PHE A 301 -12.45 -6.07 -6.83
N GLN A 302 -11.86 -5.55 -7.91
CA GLN A 302 -12.16 -4.21 -8.38
C GLN A 302 -13.61 -4.10 -8.89
N VAL A 303 -14.12 -5.10 -9.61
CA VAL A 303 -15.53 -5.16 -10.04
C VAL A 303 -16.46 -5.08 -8.82
N PHE A 304 -16.15 -5.86 -7.78
CA PHE A 304 -16.88 -5.80 -6.51
C PHE A 304 -16.85 -4.39 -5.90
N LEU A 305 -15.69 -3.72 -5.85
CA LEU A 305 -15.57 -2.36 -5.32
C LEU A 305 -16.35 -1.34 -6.15
N ASP A 306 -16.39 -1.48 -7.47
CA ASP A 306 -17.12 -0.56 -8.36
C ASP A 306 -18.64 -0.73 -8.23
N GLU A 307 -19.12 -1.97 -8.12
CA GLU A 307 -20.53 -2.27 -7.84
C GLU A 307 -20.94 -1.77 -6.45
N LEU A 308 -20.10 -2.04 -5.46
CA LEU A 308 -20.30 -1.54 -4.10
C LEU A 308 -20.35 -0.01 -4.08
N SER A 309 -19.41 0.67 -4.77
CA SER A 309 -19.42 2.13 -4.88
C SER A 309 -20.73 2.65 -5.46
N LYS A 310 -21.25 2.04 -6.53
CA LYS A 310 -22.53 2.41 -7.14
C LYS A 310 -23.70 2.20 -6.18
N GLU A 311 -23.76 1.06 -5.51
CA GLU A 311 -24.79 0.75 -4.51
C GLU A 311 -24.78 1.78 -3.36
N MET A 312 -23.58 2.16 -2.93
CA MET A 312 -23.38 3.05 -1.79
C MET A 312 -23.74 4.52 -2.06
N THR A 313 -23.95 4.92 -3.32
CA THR A 313 -24.30 6.30 -3.67
C THR A 313 -25.59 6.81 -3.04
N SER A 314 -26.55 5.91 -2.80
CA SER A 314 -27.84 6.21 -2.15
C SER A 314 -27.70 6.61 -0.68
N TYR A 315 -26.61 6.23 -0.02
CA TYR A 315 -26.30 6.56 1.37
C TYR A 315 -25.42 7.80 1.52
N LEU A 316 -25.10 8.49 0.42
CA LEU A 316 -24.45 9.79 0.49
C LEU A 316 -25.45 10.87 0.92
N GLY A 317 -25.03 11.76 1.82
CA GLY A 317 -25.88 12.89 2.25
C GLY A 317 -26.36 13.73 1.07
N GLU A 318 -27.49 14.44 1.23
CA GLU A 318 -28.08 15.26 0.16
C GLU A 318 -27.08 16.26 -0.45
N GLU A 319 -26.28 16.93 0.39
CA GLU A 319 -25.24 17.88 0.00
C GLU A 319 -23.86 17.24 -0.27
N GLN A 320 -23.74 15.92 -0.18
CA GLN A 320 -22.49 15.18 -0.43
C GLN A 320 -22.59 14.48 -1.79
N PRO A 321 -22.15 15.09 -2.90
CA PRO A 321 -22.18 14.46 -4.22
C PRO A 321 -21.17 13.29 -4.32
N LYS A 322 -20.18 13.24 -3.44
CA LYS A 322 -19.15 12.22 -3.38
C LYS A 322 -18.53 12.12 -2.00
N THR A 323 -17.92 11.00 -1.67
CA THR A 323 -17.11 10.82 -0.45
C THR A 323 -16.02 9.76 -0.65
N TYR A 324 -15.06 9.73 0.27
CA TYR A 324 -13.97 8.76 0.31
C TYR A 324 -13.96 8.04 1.64
N VAL A 325 -13.83 6.72 1.60
CA VAL A 325 -13.87 5.87 2.80
C VAL A 325 -12.65 4.95 2.82
N MET A 326 -12.06 4.75 4.00
CA MET A 326 -11.03 3.73 4.23
C MET A 326 -11.57 2.66 5.17
N VAL A 327 -11.60 1.42 4.70
CA VAL A 327 -12.07 0.23 5.43
C VAL A 327 -10.87 -0.62 5.82
N GLU A 328 -10.73 -0.93 7.10
CA GLU A 328 -9.80 -1.93 7.63
C GLU A 328 -10.57 -3.25 7.89
N PHE A 329 -10.01 -4.39 7.52
CA PHE A 329 -10.64 -5.71 7.72
C PHE A 329 -9.59 -6.81 7.84
N ILE A 330 -9.99 -7.98 8.32
CA ILE A 330 -9.13 -9.16 8.47
C ILE A 330 -9.58 -10.24 7.47
N ILE A 331 -8.63 -10.89 6.81
CA ILE A 331 -8.84 -12.18 6.14
C ILE A 331 -8.26 -13.25 7.04
N ASP A 332 -9.07 -14.22 7.50
CA ASP A 332 -8.60 -15.29 8.38
C ASP A 332 -7.83 -16.40 7.64
N LYS A 333 -7.34 -17.41 8.38
CA LYS A 333 -6.54 -18.51 7.81
C LYS A 333 -7.37 -19.45 6.89
N GLU A 334 -8.70 -19.39 6.99
CA GLU A 334 -9.63 -20.03 6.08
C GLU A 334 -10.03 -19.13 4.90
N GLY A 335 -9.50 -17.89 4.86
CA GLY A 335 -9.75 -16.93 3.80
C GLY A 335 -11.03 -16.12 4.01
N LYS A 336 -11.72 -16.27 5.14
CA LYS A 336 -12.98 -15.57 5.38
C LYS A 336 -12.70 -14.14 5.88
N PRO A 337 -13.39 -13.14 5.32
CA PRO A 337 -13.37 -11.79 5.86
C PRO A 337 -14.00 -11.72 7.26
N ALA A 338 -13.46 -10.84 8.10
CA ALA A 338 -13.97 -10.57 9.43
C ALA A 338 -13.55 -9.18 9.94
N ASN A 339 -14.27 -8.69 10.95
CA ASN A 339 -13.97 -7.49 11.72
C ASN A 339 -13.72 -6.25 10.85
N ALA A 340 -14.59 -6.03 9.85
CA ALA A 340 -14.48 -4.87 8.99
C ALA A 340 -14.88 -3.60 9.75
N LYS A 341 -14.11 -2.53 9.54
CA LYS A 341 -14.28 -1.25 10.19
C LYS A 341 -13.90 -0.10 9.28
N VAL A 342 -14.79 0.88 9.13
CA VAL A 342 -14.42 2.16 8.53
C VAL A 342 -13.57 2.96 9.52
N ILE A 343 -12.36 3.31 9.10
CA ILE A 343 -11.39 4.05 9.92
C ILE A 343 -11.20 5.50 9.48
N LYS A 344 -11.71 5.88 8.30
CA LYS A 344 -11.70 7.27 7.79
C LYS A 344 -12.86 7.51 6.82
N GLY A 345 -13.51 8.67 6.93
CA GLY A 345 -14.51 9.17 5.99
C GLY A 345 -15.91 8.58 6.14
N GLY A 346 -16.77 8.88 5.16
CA GLY A 346 -18.17 8.44 5.11
C GLY A 346 -19.09 9.06 6.18
N ASN A 347 -20.24 8.42 6.38
CA ASN A 347 -21.22 8.77 7.41
C ASN A 347 -21.72 7.49 8.11
N GLU A 348 -22.50 7.60 9.18
CA GLU A 348 -22.88 6.45 10.00
C GLU A 348 -23.58 5.33 9.20
N GLU A 349 -24.58 5.69 8.39
CA GLU A 349 -25.36 4.72 7.61
C GLU A 349 -24.53 4.07 6.50
N LEU A 350 -23.77 4.88 5.77
CA LEU A 350 -22.85 4.40 4.74
C LEU A 350 -21.80 3.45 5.32
N ASN A 351 -21.22 3.81 6.47
CA ASN A 351 -20.15 3.03 7.09
C ASN A 351 -20.66 1.67 7.56
N GLU A 352 -21.87 1.61 8.10
CA GLU A 352 -22.50 0.35 8.50
C GLU A 352 -22.67 -0.61 7.32
N LYS A 353 -23.20 -0.10 6.19
CA LYS A 353 -23.38 -0.90 4.98
C LYS A 353 -22.07 -1.37 4.37
N LEU A 354 -21.05 -0.52 4.38
CA LEU A 354 -19.72 -0.88 3.90
C LEU A 354 -19.11 -2.01 4.75
N GLU A 355 -19.14 -1.87 6.06
CA GLU A 355 -18.60 -2.88 6.98
C GLU A 355 -19.30 -4.23 6.80
N ASP A 356 -20.64 -4.24 6.68
CA ASP A 356 -21.42 -5.45 6.41
C ASP A 356 -21.07 -6.11 5.07
N LYS A 357 -20.90 -5.32 4.01
CA LYS A 357 -20.55 -5.82 2.67
C LYS A 357 -19.15 -6.41 2.64
N PHE A 358 -18.19 -5.82 3.35
CA PHE A 358 -16.84 -6.35 3.48
C PHE A 358 -16.83 -7.69 4.24
N GLU A 359 -17.57 -7.81 5.35
CA GLU A 359 -17.65 -9.06 6.11
C GLU A 359 -18.38 -10.19 5.36
N LYS A 360 -19.25 -9.84 4.40
CA LYS A 360 -19.97 -10.78 3.53
C LYS A 360 -19.27 -11.10 2.20
N MET A 361 -18.05 -10.60 1.99
CA MET A 361 -17.28 -10.98 0.80
C MET A 361 -17.07 -12.51 0.74
N PRO A 362 -16.93 -13.08 -0.47
CA PRO A 362 -16.61 -14.50 -0.60
C PRO A 362 -15.25 -14.83 0.07
N ALA A 363 -15.03 -16.10 0.39
CA ALA A 363 -13.76 -16.52 0.97
C ALA A 363 -12.61 -16.32 -0.03
N TRP A 364 -11.57 -15.63 0.41
CA TRP A 364 -10.34 -15.35 -0.32
C TRP A 364 -9.44 -16.58 -0.30
N THR A 365 -8.49 -16.64 -1.24
CA THR A 365 -7.28 -17.44 -1.01
C THR A 365 -6.56 -16.83 0.20
N PRO A 366 -6.30 -17.60 1.27
CA PRO A 366 -5.69 -17.06 2.47
C PRO A 366 -4.28 -16.54 2.21
N ALA A 367 -3.83 -15.66 3.09
CA ALA A 367 -2.44 -15.24 3.08
C ALA A 367 -1.55 -16.41 3.51
N VAL A 368 -0.38 -16.55 2.88
CA VAL A 368 0.55 -17.65 3.15
C VAL A 368 1.78 -17.11 3.83
N ARG A 369 2.21 -17.74 4.93
CA ARG A 369 3.48 -17.48 5.62
C ARG A 369 4.14 -18.80 5.99
N MET A 370 5.38 -19.02 5.56
CA MET A 370 6.13 -20.26 5.73
C MET A 370 5.31 -21.48 5.30
N GLU A 371 4.72 -21.40 4.10
CA GLU A 371 3.86 -22.44 3.51
C GLU A 371 2.57 -22.76 4.30
N LYS A 372 2.23 -21.96 5.33
CA LYS A 372 1.01 -22.11 6.12
C LYS A 372 0.07 -20.93 5.90
N ASN A 373 -1.22 -21.22 5.87
CA ASN A 373 -2.24 -20.17 5.83
C ASN A 373 -2.29 -19.42 7.16
N VAL A 374 -2.37 -18.10 7.10
CA VAL A 374 -2.40 -17.22 8.26
C VAL A 374 -3.44 -16.11 8.09
N ALA A 375 -3.95 -15.60 9.20
CA ALA A 375 -4.81 -14.42 9.17
C ALA A 375 -3.98 -13.15 8.90
N VAL A 376 -4.52 -12.15 8.20
CA VAL A 376 -3.84 -10.88 7.93
C VAL A 376 -4.82 -9.70 7.94
N ARG A 377 -4.36 -8.54 8.40
CA ARG A 377 -5.12 -7.28 8.41
C ARG A 377 -4.82 -6.48 7.15
N LEU A 378 -5.86 -5.98 6.48
CA LEU A 378 -5.78 -5.20 5.26
C LEU A 378 -6.49 -3.85 5.41
N LYS A 379 -6.12 -2.89 4.57
CA LYS A 379 -6.79 -1.59 4.43
C LYS A 379 -7.14 -1.35 2.97
N GLN A 380 -8.39 -1.02 2.71
CA GLN A 380 -8.90 -0.72 1.37
C GLN A 380 -9.58 0.64 1.34
N SER A 381 -9.24 1.45 0.34
CA SER A 381 -9.91 2.73 0.09
C SER A 381 -11.03 2.57 -0.94
N LEU A 382 -12.14 3.29 -0.76
CA LEU A 382 -13.27 3.33 -1.68
C LEU A 382 -13.65 4.77 -1.98
N TYR A 383 -13.93 5.05 -3.26
CA TYR A 383 -14.52 6.31 -3.71
C TYR A 383 -15.98 6.09 -4.10
N ILE A 384 -16.87 6.90 -3.58
CA ILE A 384 -18.32 6.84 -3.85
C ILE A 384 -18.74 8.20 -4.40
N GLU A 385 -19.42 8.22 -5.54
CA GLU A 385 -19.85 9.45 -6.22
C GLU A 385 -21.22 9.23 -6.85
N LYS A 386 -22.15 10.15 -6.59
CA LYS A 386 -23.45 10.20 -7.26
C LYS A 386 -23.22 10.40 -8.74
N VAL A 387 -23.78 9.53 -9.57
CA VAL A 387 -23.77 9.74 -11.02
C VAL A 387 -24.77 10.84 -11.28
N ASN A 388 -24.31 12.04 -11.66
CA ASN A 388 -25.24 13.01 -12.20
C ASN A 388 -25.84 12.41 -13.48
N PRO A 389 -27.17 12.39 -13.63
CA PRO A 389 -27.85 11.85 -14.81
C PRO A 389 -27.46 12.58 -16.10
#